data_AF-A0A8B8IVY0-F1
#
_entry.id   AF-A0A8B8IVY0-F1
#
_cell.length_a   1.000
_cell.length_b   1.000
_cell.length_c   1.000
_cell.angle_alpha   90.00
_cell.angle_beta   90.00
_cell.angle_gamma   90.00
#
_symmetry.space_group_name_H-M   'P 1'
#
loop_
_entity.id
_entity.type
_entity.pdbx_description
1 polymer ?
#
loop_
_entity_poly.entity_id
_entity_poly.type
_entity_poly.pdbx_seq_one_letter_code
_entity_poly.pdbx_strand_id
1 'polypeptide(L)'
;MSNKVFPVVRAEEEEEELVDPQHALREQCSQKSDAQNMWSKYQECNDRVNSRSNTAETCEEELRDYLHVLDHCVDKDLFKRLK
;
A
#
# COMPACT_ATOMS: atom_id res chain seq x y z
N MET A 1 -24.98 19.38 25.86
CA MET A 1 -24.24 18.29 25.20
C MET A 1 -25.22 17.54 24.32
N SER A 2 -25.32 17.94 23.05
CA SER A 2 -26.28 17.34 22.12
C SER A 2 -25.70 16.04 21.59
N ASN A 3 -26.31 14.92 21.96
CA ASN A 3 -25.98 13.60 21.41
C ASN A 3 -26.33 13.57 19.92
N LYS A 4 -25.33 13.76 19.06
CA LYS A 4 -25.45 13.51 17.62
C LYS A 4 -25.48 12.00 17.42
N VAL A 5 -26.65 11.47 17.08
CA VAL A 5 -26.79 10.11 16.56
C VAL A 5 -26.26 10.12 15.14
N PHE A 6 -25.08 9.54 14.91
CA PHE A 6 -24.56 9.33 13.56
C PHE A 6 -25.27 8.10 12.99
N PRO A 7 -26.02 8.22 11.88
CA PRO A 7 -26.58 7.05 11.23
C PRO A 7 -25.42 6.20 10.68
N VAL A 8 -25.26 5.00 11.23
CA VAL A 8 -24.37 3.98 10.65
C VAL A 8 -25.15 3.33 9.52
N VAL A 9 -24.84 3.70 8.29
CA VAL A 9 -25.31 2.99 7.11
C VAL A 9 -24.52 1.68 7.07
N ARG A 10 -25.19 0.56 7.33
CA ARG A 10 -24.63 -0.76 7.08
C ARG A 10 -24.97 -1.13 5.64
N ALA A 11 -23.94 -1.31 4.83
CA ALA A 11 -24.07 -2.00 3.55
C ALA A 11 -24.17 -3.49 3.87
N GLU A 12 -25.39 -3.99 4.02
CA GLU A 12 -25.64 -5.43 4.15
C GLU A 12 -26.30 -5.91 2.84
N GLU A 13 -25.86 -7.09 2.38
CA GLU A 13 -26.55 -8.02 1.46
C GLU A 13 -26.16 -7.97 -0.04
N GLU A 14 -24.87 -8.18 -0.37
CA GLU A 14 -24.36 -8.99 -1.51
C GLU A 14 -22.82 -8.84 -1.61
N GLU A 15 -22.08 -9.03 -0.51
CA GLU A 15 -20.62 -9.19 -0.61
C GLU A 15 -20.34 -10.65 -1.00
N GLU A 16 -20.51 -10.99 -2.29
CA GLU A 16 -19.52 -11.89 -2.90
C GLU A 16 -18.16 -11.31 -2.51
N GLU A 17 -17.29 -12.09 -1.85
CA GLU A 17 -16.00 -11.65 -1.31
C GLU A 17 -15.29 -10.75 -2.32
N LEU A 18 -15.47 -9.42 -2.19
CA LEU A 18 -15.12 -8.48 -3.23
C LEU A 18 -13.61 -8.32 -3.19
N VAL A 19 -12.91 -9.11 -3.99
CA VAL A 19 -11.45 -9.05 -4.07
C VAL A 19 -11.06 -7.78 -4.81
N ASP A 20 -10.41 -6.85 -4.12
CA ASP A 20 -9.80 -5.67 -4.74
C ASP A 20 -8.71 -6.12 -5.74
N PRO A 21 -8.92 -5.92 -7.06
CA PRO A 21 -7.94 -6.31 -8.07
C PRO A 21 -6.59 -5.60 -7.88
N GLN A 22 -6.58 -4.41 -7.28
CA GLN A 22 -5.34 -3.69 -6.98
C GLN A 22 -4.51 -4.42 -5.93
N HIS A 23 -5.14 -4.91 -4.86
CA HIS A 23 -4.45 -5.66 -3.81
C HIS A 23 -3.78 -6.91 -4.38
N ALA A 24 -4.54 -7.74 -5.11
CA ALA A 24 -4.02 -8.97 -5.72
C ALA A 24 -2.87 -8.68 -6.71
N LEU A 25 -2.96 -7.61 -7.49
CA LEU A 25 -1.88 -7.20 -8.40
C LEU A 25 -0.66 -6.69 -7.65
N ARG A 26 -0.83 -5.93 -6.56
CA ARG A 26 0.28 -5.45 -5.74
C ARG A 26 1.04 -6.58 -5.08
N GLU A 27 0.35 -7.61 -4.58
CA GLU A 27 1.01 -8.83 -4.07
C GLU A 27 1.87 -9.48 -5.14
N GLN A 28 1.33 -9.70 -6.34
CA GLN A 28 2.07 -10.29 -7.46
C GLN A 28 3.26 -9.41 -7.89
N CYS A 29 3.05 -8.11 -8.01
CA CYS A 29 4.08 -7.15 -8.40
C CYS A 29 5.19 -7.02 -7.36
N SER A 30 4.87 -7.16 -6.06
CA SER A 30 5.85 -7.09 -4.99
C SER A 30 6.88 -8.22 -5.06
N GLN A 31 6.53 -9.39 -5.61
CA GLN A 31 7.45 -10.53 -5.74
C GLN A 31 8.52 -10.37 -6.85
N LYS A 32 8.42 -9.31 -7.67
CA LYS A 32 9.41 -9.04 -8.73
C LYS A 32 10.74 -8.58 -8.14
N SER A 33 11.85 -8.93 -8.78
CA SER A 33 13.21 -8.59 -8.32
C SER A 33 13.38 -7.11 -8.02
N ASP A 34 12.89 -6.24 -8.90
CA ASP A 34 13.09 -4.80 -8.77
C ASP A 34 12.30 -4.23 -7.58
N ALA A 35 11.08 -4.74 -7.36
CA ALA A 35 10.26 -4.39 -6.22
C ALA A 35 10.88 -4.91 -4.91
N GLN A 36 11.40 -6.15 -4.88
CA GLN A 36 12.10 -6.72 -3.73
C GLN A 36 13.38 -5.93 -3.39
N ASN A 37 14.12 -5.49 -4.41
CA ASN A 37 15.32 -4.67 -4.20
C ASN A 37 14.99 -3.31 -3.58
N MET A 38 13.94 -2.63 -4.07
CA MET A 38 13.51 -1.35 -3.46
C MET A 38 12.90 -1.56 -2.07
N TRP A 39 12.18 -2.66 -1.88
CA TRP A 39 11.65 -3.04 -0.57
C TRP A 39 12.77 -3.25 0.46
N SER A 40 13.86 -3.93 0.10
CA SER A 40 15.02 -4.11 0.98
C SER A 40 15.60 -2.77 1.44
N LYS A 41 15.81 -1.83 0.51
CA LYS A 41 16.31 -0.48 0.84
C LYS A 41 15.37 0.29 1.76
N TYR A 42 14.06 0.19 1.51
CA TYR A 42 13.06 0.80 2.36
C TYR A 42 13.09 0.21 3.78
N GLN A 43 13.23 -1.11 3.92
CA GLN A 43 13.39 -1.76 5.23
C GLN A 43 14.68 -1.37 5.94
N GLU A 44 15.81 -1.32 5.22
CA GLU A 44 17.09 -0.84 5.76
C GLU A 44 17.00 0.60 6.29
N CYS A 45 16.26 1.48 5.59
CA CYS A 45 15.98 2.82 6.09
C CYS A 45 15.11 2.76 7.36
N ASN A 46 14.03 1.99 7.37
CA ASN A 46 13.16 1.87 8.54
C ASN A 46 13.92 1.38 9.77
N ASP A 47 14.79 0.38 9.62
CA ASP A 47 15.62 -0.13 10.72
C ASP A 47 16.57 0.97 11.25
N ARG A 48 17.14 1.77 10.35
CA ARG A 48 18.01 2.91 10.72
C ARG A 48 17.25 4.03 11.43
N VAL A 49 16.05 4.38 10.97
CA VAL A 49 15.22 5.42 11.60
C VAL A 49 14.70 4.95 12.95
N ASN A 50 14.19 3.71 13.03
CA ASN A 50 13.64 3.13 14.27
C ASN A 50 14.71 2.87 15.35
N SER A 51 15.97 2.68 14.95
CA SER A 51 17.08 2.52 15.91
C SER A 51 17.56 3.84 16.54
N ARG A 52 17.14 5.00 16.01
CA ARG A 52 17.55 6.31 16.51
C ARG A 52 16.49 6.91 17.43
N SER A 53 16.90 7.37 18.61
CA SER A 53 15.99 8.01 19.57
C SER A 53 15.64 9.46 19.24
N ASN A 54 16.47 10.14 18.44
CA ASN A 54 16.23 11.51 17.99
C ASN A 54 16.86 11.72 16.61
N THR A 55 16.04 11.64 15.56
CA THR A 55 16.46 11.82 14.17
C THR A 55 15.38 12.61 13.42
N ALA A 56 15.81 13.45 12.48
CA ALA A 56 14.92 14.12 11.52
C ALA A 56 14.85 13.36 10.18
N GLU A 57 15.56 12.23 10.08
CA GLU A 57 15.55 11.37 8.91
C GLU A 57 14.18 10.71 8.71
N THR A 58 13.75 10.60 7.45
CA THR A 58 12.50 9.93 7.05
C THR A 58 12.79 9.00 5.87
N CYS A 59 12.03 7.92 5.75
CA CYS A 59 12.17 6.93 4.67
C CYS A 59 11.21 7.19 3.49
N GLU A 60 10.83 8.44 3.27
CA GLU A 60 9.84 8.82 2.26
C GLU A 60 10.39 8.67 0.84
N GLU A 61 11.69 8.86 0.65
CA GLU A 61 12.37 8.64 -0.63
C GLU A 61 12.29 7.17 -1.03
N GLU A 62 12.74 6.27 -0.17
CA GLU A 62 12.73 4.83 -0.44
C GLU A 62 11.30 4.28 -0.60
N LEU A 63 10.33 4.85 0.14
CA LEU A 63 8.93 4.51 -0.04
C LEU A 63 8.42 4.92 -1.43
N ARG A 64 8.73 6.14 -1.89
CA ARG A 64 8.34 6.61 -3.24
C ARG A 64 8.98 5.76 -4.33
N ASP A 65 10.25 5.38 -4.17
CA ASP A 65 10.95 4.52 -5.13
C ASP A 65 10.30 3.13 -5.21
N TYR A 66 9.97 2.53 -4.07
CA TYR A 66 9.26 1.26 -4.02
C TYR A 66 7.88 1.35 -4.68
N LEU A 67 7.11 2.39 -4.34
CA LEU A 67 5.78 2.63 -4.92
C LEU A 67 5.86 2.86 -6.43
N HIS A 68 6.86 3.59 -6.92
CA HIS A 68 7.04 3.82 -8.36
C HIS A 68 7.19 2.50 -9.13
N VAL A 69 8.02 1.57 -8.62
CA VAL A 69 8.21 0.25 -9.23
C VAL A 69 6.94 -0.59 -9.17
N LEU A 70 6.25 -0.59 -8.03
CA LEU A 70 4.99 -1.30 -7.87
C LEU A 70 3.92 -0.78 -8.82
N ASP A 71 3.69 0.53 -8.84
CA ASP A 71 2.63 1.14 -9.64
C ASP A 71 2.92 1.00 -11.14
N HIS A 72 4.19 1.10 -11.58
CA HIS A 72 4.56 0.79 -12.97
C HIS A 72 4.23 -0.67 -13.36
N CYS A 73 4.31 -1.60 -12.41
CA CYS A 73 3.91 -2.99 -12.62
C CYS A 73 2.39 -3.15 -12.66
N VAL A 74 1.67 -2.56 -11.70
CA VAL A 74 0.22 -2.70 -11.50
C VAL A 74 -0.59 -2.03 -12.60
N ASP A 75 -0.17 -0.85 -13.07
CA ASP A 75 -0.89 -0.04 -14.05
C ASP A 75 -1.15 -0.78 -15.38
N LYS A 76 -0.26 -1.73 -15.72
CA LYS A 76 -0.38 -2.56 -16.93
C LYS A 76 -1.67 -3.39 -16.96
N ASP A 77 -2.21 -3.77 -15.80
CA ASP A 77 -3.31 -4.73 -15.70
C ASP A 77 -4.49 -4.24 -14.84
N LEU A 78 -4.29 -3.26 -13.97
CA LEU A 78 -5.32 -2.80 -13.04
C LEU A 78 -6.57 -2.29 -13.77
N PHE A 79 -6.42 -1.35 -14.70
CA PHE A 79 -7.56 -0.76 -15.41
C PHE A 79 -8.28 -1.73 -16.36
N LYS A 80 -7.68 -2.88 -16.68
CA LYS A 80 -8.37 -3.94 -17.43
C LYS A 80 -9.34 -4.74 -16.55
N ARG A 81 -9.14 -4.69 -15.22
CA ARG A 81 -9.94 -5.43 -14.23
C ARG A 81 -11.02 -4.56 -13.58
N LEU A 82 -10.92 -3.24 -13.74
CA LEU A 82 -11.92 -2.28 -13.27
C LEU A 82 -12.96 -2.05 -14.38
N LYS A 83 -14.24 -1.99 -13.99
CA LYS A 83 -15.38 -1.73 -14.90
C LYS A 83 -15.81 -0.27 -14.84
#